data_AF-A0A852NDI0-F1
#
_entry.id   AF-A0A852NDI0-F1
#
_cell.length_a   1.000
_cell.length_b   1.000
_cell.length_c   1.000
_cell.angle_alpha   90.00
_cell.angle_beta   90.00
_cell.angle_gamma   90.00
#
_symmetry.space_group_name_H-M   'P 1'
#
loop_
_entity.id
_entity.type
_entity.pdbx_description
1 polymer ?
#
loop_
_entity_poly.entity_id
_entity_poly.type
_entity_poly.pdbx_seq_one_letter_code
_entity_poly.pdbx_strand_id
1 'polypeptide(L)'
;IPQISYASTAPELSDDRRYDFFSRVVPPDSFQAQAMVDIVKALGWNYVSTLASEGNYGEKGVESFMQISREAGGLCIAQSLKIPQDRKDKSIDFDKIIRQLLETPNARAIVIFANDEDIR
;
A
#
# COMPACT_ATOMS: atom_id res chain seq x y z
N ILE A 1 6.52 11.21 -26.42
CA ILE A 1 5.18 10.85 -26.94
C ILE A 1 4.23 10.94 -25.74
N PRO A 2 3.15 11.74 -25.79
CA PRO A 2 2.20 11.84 -24.68
C PRO A 2 1.54 10.49 -24.35
N GLN A 3 1.40 10.18 -23.06
CA GLN A 3 0.72 8.98 -22.56
C GLN A 3 -0.31 9.36 -21.50
N ILE A 4 -1.53 8.84 -21.64
CA ILE A 4 -2.62 9.06 -20.67
C ILE A 4 -3.04 7.71 -20.07
N SER A 5 -2.85 7.53 -18.77
CA SER A 5 -3.29 6.33 -18.05
C SER A 5 -4.71 6.46 -17.51
N TYR A 6 -5.47 5.36 -17.59
CA TYR A 6 -6.82 5.25 -17.05
C TYR A 6 -6.88 4.59 -15.66
N ALA A 7 -5.78 4.00 -15.18
CA ALA A 7 -5.79 3.18 -13.97
C ALA A 7 -4.52 3.29 -13.09
N SER A 8 -3.44 3.91 -13.56
CA SER A 8 -2.19 3.96 -12.79
C SER A 8 -2.24 5.07 -11.73
N THR A 9 -2.39 4.67 -10.46
CA THR A 9 -2.57 5.59 -9.33
C THR A 9 -1.31 5.82 -8.50
N ALA A 10 -0.19 5.13 -8.79
CA ALA A 10 1.07 5.29 -8.05
C ALA A 10 1.46 6.78 -7.86
N PRO A 11 1.80 7.25 -6.65
CA PRO A 11 2.08 8.66 -6.38
C PRO A 11 3.25 9.25 -7.19
N GLU A 12 4.28 8.44 -7.43
CA GLU A 12 5.49 8.83 -8.18
C GLU A 12 5.21 9.30 -9.61
N LEU A 13 4.11 8.88 -10.23
CA LEU A 13 3.70 9.29 -11.57
C LEU A 13 3.26 10.76 -11.65
N SER A 14 3.25 11.48 -10.51
CA SER A 14 3.05 12.94 -10.46
C SER A 14 4.38 13.72 -10.46
N ASP A 15 5.54 13.06 -10.56
CA ASP A 15 6.82 13.76 -10.71
C ASP A 15 7.06 14.15 -12.18
N ASP A 16 6.63 15.36 -12.54
CA ASP A 16 6.78 15.92 -13.89
C ASP A 16 8.24 16.08 -14.34
N ARG A 17 9.23 15.99 -13.42
CA ARG A 17 10.65 16.00 -13.80
C ARG A 17 11.10 14.65 -14.34
N ARG A 18 10.42 13.56 -13.94
CA ARG A 18 10.69 12.19 -14.37
C ARG A 18 9.71 11.72 -15.44
N TYR A 19 8.48 12.23 -15.43
CA TYR A 19 7.37 11.78 -16.27
C TYR A 19 6.67 12.95 -16.98
N ASP A 20 7.46 13.81 -17.64
CA ASP A 20 7.02 15.03 -18.35
C ASP A 20 5.96 14.84 -19.45
N PHE A 21 5.82 13.63 -20.00
CA PHE A 21 4.80 13.27 -20.99
C PHE A 21 3.67 12.38 -20.44
N PHE A 22 3.64 12.13 -19.14
CA PHE A 22 2.63 11.29 -18.51
C PHE A 22 1.46 12.13 -17.98
N SER A 23 0.25 11.62 -18.16
CA SER A 23 -0.96 12.15 -17.54
C SER A 23 -1.89 11.01 -17.15
N ARG A 24 -2.86 11.29 -16.29
CA ARG A 24 -3.86 10.29 -15.88
C ARG A 24 -5.20 10.94 -15.57
N VAL A 25 -6.25 10.15 -15.74
CA VAL A 25 -7.64 10.56 -15.42
C VAL A 25 -8.09 10.09 -14.03
N VAL A 26 -7.18 9.50 -13.26
CA VAL A 26 -7.40 9.00 -11.89
C VAL A 26 -6.46 9.72 -10.91
N PRO A 27 -6.85 9.89 -9.63
CA PRO A 27 -6.02 10.56 -8.64
C PRO A 27 -4.81 9.70 -8.21
N PRO A 28 -3.78 10.31 -7.61
CA PRO A 28 -2.73 9.57 -6.92
C PRO A 28 -3.24 8.78 -5.70
N ASP A 29 -2.58 7.67 -5.38
CA ASP A 29 -2.84 6.86 -4.18
C ASP A 29 -2.60 7.63 -2.87
N SER A 30 -1.97 8.81 -2.88
CA SER A 30 -1.86 9.65 -1.67
C SER A 30 -3.24 10.02 -1.11
N PHE A 31 -4.23 10.25 -1.98
CA PHE A 31 -5.61 10.49 -1.55
C PHE A 31 -6.29 9.23 -1.03
N GLN A 32 -6.03 8.06 -1.65
CA GLN A 32 -6.52 6.78 -1.17
C GLN A 32 -5.91 6.44 0.21
N ALA A 33 -4.61 6.65 0.38
CA ALA A 33 -3.89 6.46 1.62
C ALA A 33 -4.45 7.36 2.74
N GLN A 34 -4.75 8.64 2.44
CA GLN A 34 -5.42 9.53 3.39
C GLN A 34 -6.76 8.98 3.84
N ALA A 35 -7.62 8.59 2.90
CA ALA A 35 -8.94 8.02 3.21
C ALA A 35 -8.82 6.75 4.07
N MET A 36 -7.81 5.92 3.82
CA MET A 36 -7.54 4.72 4.61
C MET A 36 -7.10 5.06 6.04
N VAL A 37 -6.28 6.09 6.24
CA VAL A 37 -5.93 6.57 7.60
C VAL A 37 -7.19 7.07 8.32
N ASP A 38 -8.04 7.83 7.63
CA ASP A 38 -9.28 8.37 8.21
C ASP A 38 -10.23 7.24 8.64
N ILE A 39 -10.35 6.17 7.84
CA ILE A 39 -11.14 4.97 8.18
C ILE A 39 -10.54 4.27 9.41
N VAL A 40 -9.23 4.02 9.43
CA VAL A 40 -8.54 3.35 10.56
C VAL A 40 -8.78 4.13 11.87
N LYS A 41 -8.66 5.46 11.82
CA LYS A 41 -8.93 6.33 12.96
C LYS A 41 -10.41 6.34 13.36
N ALA A 42 -11.33 6.39 12.40
CA ALA A 42 -12.77 6.35 12.66
C ALA A 42 -13.21 5.03 13.33
N LEU A 43 -12.53 3.92 13.02
CA LEU A 43 -12.75 2.62 13.64
C LEU A 43 -12.07 2.47 15.01
N GLY A 44 -11.31 3.49 15.46
CA GLY A 44 -10.59 3.47 16.72
C GLY A 44 -9.38 2.53 16.74
N TRP A 45 -8.90 2.11 15.57
CA TRP A 45 -7.72 1.27 15.46
C TRP A 45 -6.46 2.12 15.61
N ASN A 46 -5.65 1.83 16.63
CA ASN A 46 -4.40 2.53 16.92
C ASN A 46 -3.15 1.65 16.72
N TYR A 47 -3.33 0.39 16.36
CA TYR A 47 -2.26 -0.57 16.14
C TYR A 47 -2.64 -1.52 14.99
N VAL A 48 -2.00 -1.34 13.84
CA VAL A 48 -2.32 -2.08 12.59
C VAL A 48 -1.07 -2.63 11.94
N SER A 49 -1.21 -3.69 11.16
CA SER A 49 -0.14 -4.17 10.27
C SER A 49 -0.40 -3.70 8.84
N THR A 50 0.64 -3.62 8.01
CA THR A 50 0.52 -3.29 6.59
C THR A 50 1.03 -4.44 5.73
N LEU A 51 0.40 -4.65 4.57
CA LEU A 51 0.82 -5.62 3.56
C LEU A 51 0.81 -4.95 2.19
N ALA A 52 1.94 -4.99 1.49
CA ALA A 52 2.11 -4.36 0.18
C ALA A 52 2.48 -5.39 -0.89
N SER A 53 1.97 -5.26 -2.12
CA SER A 53 2.64 -5.90 -3.26
C SER A 53 3.97 -5.24 -3.53
N GLU A 54 4.99 -6.04 -3.82
CA GLU A 54 6.26 -5.52 -4.32
C GLU A 54 6.05 -4.80 -5.66
N GLY A 55 6.74 -3.67 -5.83
CA GLY A 55 6.60 -2.77 -6.96
C GLY A 55 5.95 -1.42 -6.59
N ASN A 56 5.91 -0.51 -7.55
CA ASN A 56 5.68 0.90 -7.28
C ASN A 56 4.26 1.21 -6.76
N TYR A 57 3.25 0.44 -7.17
CA TYR A 57 1.89 0.63 -6.67
C TYR A 57 1.77 0.29 -5.17
N GLY A 58 2.07 -0.96 -4.81
CA GLY A 58 1.92 -1.43 -3.43
C GLY A 58 2.86 -0.72 -2.47
N GLU A 59 4.14 -0.59 -2.82
CA GLU A 59 5.13 0.02 -1.92
C GLU A 59 4.89 1.51 -1.72
N LYS A 60 4.61 2.28 -2.78
CA LYS A 60 4.37 3.72 -2.64
C LYS A 60 3.01 4.03 -2.01
N GLY A 61 2.03 3.17 -2.21
CA GLY A 61 0.74 3.23 -1.51
C GLY A 61 0.91 3.08 0.01
N VAL A 62 1.60 2.01 0.46
CA VAL A 62 1.87 1.80 1.90
C VAL A 62 2.79 2.88 2.46
N GLU A 63 3.82 3.32 1.73
CA GLU A 63 4.69 4.41 2.16
C GLU A 63 3.89 5.69 2.42
N SER A 64 2.97 6.04 1.51
CA SER A 64 2.05 7.18 1.68
C SER A 64 1.16 7.00 2.92
N PHE A 65 0.58 5.82 3.10
CA PHE A 65 -0.25 5.51 4.29
C PHE A 65 0.55 5.65 5.58
N MET A 66 1.78 5.10 5.65
CA MET A 66 2.63 5.19 6.82
C MET A 66 3.02 6.64 7.13
N GLN A 67 3.33 7.44 6.12
CA GLN A 67 3.68 8.84 6.29
C GLN A 67 2.50 9.63 6.85
N ILE A 68 1.32 9.51 6.24
CA ILE A 68 0.09 10.18 6.68
C ILE A 68 -0.30 9.71 8.10
N SER A 69 -0.13 8.42 8.40
CA SER A 69 -0.38 7.87 9.73
C SER A 69 0.47 8.53 10.82
N ARG A 70 1.76 8.77 10.52
CA ARG A 70 2.69 9.46 11.43
C ARG A 70 2.28 10.91 11.64
N GLU A 71 1.92 11.60 10.56
CA GLU A 71 1.50 13.02 10.61
C GLU A 71 0.18 13.19 11.36
N ALA A 72 -0.78 12.30 11.15
CA ALA A 72 -2.07 12.32 11.81
C ALA A 72 -2.01 11.95 13.29
N GLY A 73 -0.99 11.20 13.71
CA GLY A 73 -0.78 10.73 15.08
C GLY A 73 -1.84 9.73 15.59
N GLY A 74 -1.50 9.02 16.67
CA GLY A 74 -2.41 8.09 17.34
C GLY A 74 -2.58 6.72 16.66
N LEU A 75 -1.74 6.43 15.66
CA LEU A 75 -1.71 5.16 14.93
C LEU A 75 -0.26 4.64 14.85
N CYS A 76 -0.05 3.40 15.27
CA CYS A 76 1.23 2.71 15.19
C CYS A 76 1.15 1.54 14.18
N ILE A 77 2.22 1.36 13.43
CA ILE A 77 2.37 0.22 12.51
C ILE A 77 3.16 -0.88 13.22
N ALA A 78 2.52 -2.03 13.42
CA ALA A 78 3.10 -3.17 14.13
C ALA A 78 4.19 -3.85 13.29
N GLN A 79 3.89 -4.08 12.02
CA GLN A 79 4.80 -4.63 11.02
C GLN A 79 4.32 -4.23 9.63
N SER A 80 5.27 -4.15 8.69
CA SER A 80 4.98 -3.93 7.28
C SER A 80 5.59 -5.07 6.47
N LEU A 81 4.74 -5.91 5.90
CA LEU A 81 5.13 -7.05 5.08
C LEU A 81 4.95 -6.76 3.60
N LYS A 82 5.64 -7.54 2.77
CA LYS A 82 5.59 -7.43 1.31
C LYS A 82 5.27 -8.78 0.67
N ILE A 83 4.45 -8.75 -0.38
CA ILE A 83 4.17 -9.89 -1.26
C ILE A 83 5.22 -9.83 -2.38
N PRO A 84 6.14 -10.81 -2.49
CA PRO A 84 7.19 -10.80 -3.51
C PRO A 84 6.63 -10.85 -4.93
N GLN A 85 7.23 -10.09 -5.85
CA GLN A 85 6.82 -10.07 -7.25
C GLN A 85 7.36 -11.27 -8.05
N ASP A 86 8.40 -11.95 -7.57
CA ASP A 86 9.07 -13.02 -8.32
C ASP A 86 8.25 -14.32 -8.34
N ARG A 87 7.47 -14.49 -9.41
CA ARG A 87 6.65 -15.69 -9.70
C ARG A 87 7.45 -16.84 -10.31
N LYS A 88 8.78 -16.71 -10.44
CA LYS A 88 9.62 -17.80 -11.00
C LYS A 88 9.62 -19.04 -10.11
N ASP A 89 9.43 -18.86 -8.81
CA ASP A 89 9.15 -19.96 -7.90
C ASP A 89 7.64 -20.08 -7.73
N LYS A 90 7.06 -21.21 -8.17
CA LYS A 90 5.62 -21.38 -8.45
C LYS A 90 4.71 -21.44 -7.21
N SER A 91 5.16 -20.95 -6.07
CA SER A 91 4.31 -20.75 -4.89
C SER A 91 4.88 -19.60 -4.07
N ILE A 92 4.26 -18.42 -4.18
CA ILE A 92 4.39 -17.43 -3.12
C ILE A 92 3.87 -18.11 -1.84
N ASP A 93 4.72 -18.23 -0.83
CA ASP A 93 4.37 -18.81 0.45
C ASP A 93 3.57 -17.78 1.26
N PHE A 94 2.28 -17.64 0.92
CA PHE A 94 1.35 -16.81 1.68
C PHE A 94 1.19 -17.30 3.12
N ASP A 95 1.37 -18.60 3.38
CA ASP A 95 1.32 -19.13 4.75
C ASP A 95 2.42 -18.52 5.62
N LYS A 96 3.61 -18.28 5.06
CA LYS A 96 4.68 -17.55 5.76
C LYS A 96 4.26 -16.13 6.10
N ILE A 97 3.66 -15.40 5.16
CA ILE A 97 3.17 -14.02 5.39
C ILE A 97 2.10 -14.03 6.49
N ILE A 98 1.15 -14.97 6.44
CA ILE A 98 0.11 -15.13 7.44
C ILE A 98 0.72 -15.43 8.82
N ARG A 99 1.71 -16.34 8.90
CA ARG A 99 2.40 -16.63 10.16
C ARG A 99 3.06 -15.39 10.75
N GLN A 100 3.74 -14.58 9.92
CA GLN A 100 4.32 -13.32 10.36
C GLN A 100 3.26 -12.35 10.87
N LEU A 101 2.14 -12.18 10.16
CA LEU A 101 1.01 -11.35 10.62
C LEU A 101 0.48 -11.80 11.99
N LEU A 102 0.44 -13.11 12.23
CA LEU A 102 0.00 -13.70 13.50
C LEU A 102 0.99 -13.47 14.67
N GLU A 103 2.25 -13.10 14.41
CA GLU A 103 3.23 -12.75 15.46
C GLU A 103 2.88 -11.43 16.17
N THR A 104 2.01 -10.59 15.59
CA THR A 104 1.50 -9.36 16.21
C THR A 104 0.00 -9.50 16.56
N PRO A 105 -0.39 -10.28 17.58
CA PRO A 105 -1.79 -10.59 17.86
C PRO A 105 -2.64 -9.37 18.26
N ASN A 106 -2.00 -8.32 18.75
CA ASN A 106 -2.66 -7.05 19.09
C ASN A 106 -3.03 -6.23 17.84
N ALA A 107 -2.37 -6.46 16.70
CA ALA A 107 -2.64 -5.77 15.44
C ALA A 107 -3.67 -6.57 14.63
N ARG A 108 -4.95 -6.47 15.03
CA ARG A 108 -6.04 -7.25 14.41
C ARG A 108 -6.48 -6.73 13.05
N ALA A 109 -6.17 -5.47 12.73
CA ALA A 109 -6.47 -4.88 11.44
C ALA A 109 -5.21 -4.85 10.57
N ILE A 110 -5.36 -5.23 9.31
CA ILE A 110 -4.30 -5.26 8.31
C ILE A 110 -4.70 -4.37 7.15
N VAL A 111 -3.86 -3.37 6.86
CA VAL A 111 -4.04 -2.43 5.77
C VAL A 111 -3.29 -2.96 4.54
N ILE A 112 -4.03 -3.22 3.46
CA ILE A 112 -3.49 -3.90 2.27
C ILE A 112 -3.44 -2.94 1.08
N PHE A 113 -2.27 -2.87 0.43
CA PHE A 113 -2.04 -2.18 -0.84
C PHE A 113 -1.40 -3.18 -1.81
N ALA A 114 -2.23 -3.94 -2.53
CA ALA A 114 -1.78 -5.04 -3.35
C ALA A 114 -2.45 -5.06 -4.72
N ASN A 115 -1.77 -5.64 -5.70
CA ASN A 115 -2.30 -5.82 -7.05
C ASN A 115 -3.45 -6.85 -7.04
N ASP A 116 -4.38 -6.75 -7.99
CA ASP A 116 -5.52 -7.70 -8.12
C ASP A 116 -5.05 -9.16 -8.19
N GLU A 117 -3.92 -9.41 -8.83
CA GLU A 117 -3.35 -10.76 -8.98
C GLU A 117 -2.81 -11.35 -7.67
N ASP A 118 -2.50 -10.50 -6.67
CA ASP A 118 -1.90 -10.93 -5.40
C ASP A 118 -2.95 -11.11 -4.29
N ILE A 119 -4.20 -10.69 -4.53
CA ILE A 119 -5.33 -10.75 -3.57
C ILE A 119 -6.46 -11.68 -4.01
N ARG A 120 -6.30 -12.39 -5.13
CA ARG A 120 -7.28 -13.34 -5.67
C ARG A 120 -7.05 -14.77 -5.20
#